data_AF-A0A939FM40-F1
#
_entry.id   AF-A0A939FM40-F1
#
_cell.length_a   1.000
_cell.length_b   1.000
_cell.length_c   1.000
_cell.angle_alpha   90.00
_cell.angle_beta   90.00
_cell.angle_gamma   90.00
#
_symmetry.space_group_name_H-M   'P 1'
#
loop_
_entity.id
_entity.type
_entity.pdbx_description
1 polymer ?
#
loop_
_entity_poly.entity_id
_entity_poly.type
_entity_poly.pdbx_seq_one_letter_code
_entity_poly.pdbx_strand_id
1 'polypeptide(L)'
;MYRFLLSRQWVITTLVALALIPAMIQLGFWQLHRHEHRVARNDQIARSLAADPVPVTELTGPGRTVARDDVWRTVTASGTYDPKGEVVVRMRTDDDGNQGYFVLTPLVMTDGRAVLVNRGWVPANGDLTKFPDVPAAPAGKVTVTGRLRADETTASGIKNTSGLPPRQVMLISSEQRAGELHRTLLGGYVELTSPAGKNQPRPLSAPDHSGIGPHMAYAVQWWLFSAFVPVGWFILVRRERRDRAEAAAEAEAAAEAEAEATAEGGDGRAPESGSAPEDAAGVARTASGPE
;
A
#
# COMPACT_ATOMS: atom_id res chain seq x y z
N MET A 1 -43.95 12.64 15.25
CA MET A 1 -43.80 12.28 13.81
C MET A 1 -42.39 12.68 13.35
N TYR A 2 -41.63 11.83 12.65
CA TYR A 2 -40.20 12.04 12.30
C TYR A 2 -39.91 13.17 11.27
N ARG A 3 -40.73 14.23 11.25
CA ARG A 3 -40.59 15.36 10.29
C ARG A 3 -39.23 16.07 10.38
N PHE A 4 -38.54 15.99 11.52
CA PHE A 4 -37.19 16.54 11.69
C PHE A 4 -36.14 15.83 10.81
N LEU A 5 -36.37 14.59 10.38
CA LEU A 5 -35.48 13.87 9.46
C LEU A 5 -35.42 14.53 8.08
N LEU A 6 -36.42 15.35 7.73
CA LEU A 6 -36.46 16.14 6.50
C LEU A 6 -35.72 17.48 6.64
N SER A 7 -35.17 17.81 7.82
CA SER A 7 -34.34 19.00 7.94
C SER A 7 -33.05 18.83 7.14
N ARG A 8 -32.51 19.93 6.61
CA ARG A 8 -31.29 19.94 5.80
C ARG A 8 -30.15 19.15 6.45
N GLN A 9 -29.97 19.29 7.76
CA GLN A 9 -28.93 18.60 8.53
C GLN A 9 -29.13 17.08 8.54
N TRP A 10 -30.35 16.59 8.78
CA TRP A 10 -30.64 15.16 8.84
C TRP A 10 -30.61 14.50 7.47
N VAL A 11 -31.05 15.20 6.42
CA VAL A 11 -30.92 14.75 5.04
C VAL A 11 -29.45 14.58 4.67
N ILE A 12 -28.61 15.60 4.93
CA ILE A 12 -27.16 15.52 4.66
C ILE A 12 -26.52 14.37 5.45
N THR A 13 -26.82 14.26 6.75
CA THR A 13 -26.26 13.20 7.61
C THR A 13 -26.62 11.80 7.11
N THR A 14 -27.87 11.62 6.69
CA THR A 14 -28.36 10.33 6.16
C THR A 14 -27.72 10.01 4.82
N LEU A 15 -27.60 10.99 3.91
CA LEU A 15 -26.92 10.81 2.63
C LEU A 15 -25.43 10.47 2.81
N VAL A 16 -24.74 11.12 3.74
CA VAL A 16 -23.35 10.80 4.08
C VAL A 16 -23.24 9.39 4.63
N ALA A 17 -24.11 8.98 5.55
CA ALA A 17 -24.13 7.62 6.08
C ALA A 17 -24.36 6.57 4.97
N LEU A 18 -25.33 6.84 4.07
CA LEU A 18 -25.63 5.98 2.92
C LEU A 18 -24.47 5.90 1.91
N ALA A 19 -23.68 6.96 1.77
CA ALA A 19 -22.48 6.96 0.93
C ALA A 19 -21.28 6.26 1.59
N LEU A 20 -21.13 6.39 2.91
CA LEU A 20 -20.01 5.79 3.65
C LEU A 20 -20.09 4.27 3.69
N ILE A 21 -21.27 3.69 3.84
CA ILE A 21 -21.46 2.23 3.90
C ILE A 21 -20.86 1.51 2.67
N PRO A 22 -21.27 1.81 1.41
CA PRO A 22 -20.71 1.14 0.24
C PRO A 22 -19.22 1.44 0.06
N ALA A 23 -18.75 2.65 0.41
CA ALA A 23 -17.33 2.99 0.36
C ALA A 23 -16.50 2.11 1.31
N MET A 24 -16.95 1.93 2.56
CA MET A 24 -16.29 1.06 3.54
C MET A 24 -16.32 -0.42 3.11
N ILE A 25 -17.45 -0.89 2.55
CA ILE A 25 -17.54 -2.26 2.01
C ILE A 25 -16.54 -2.46 0.87
N GLN A 26 -16.45 -1.51 -0.06
CA GLN A 26 -15.50 -1.56 -1.18
C GLN A 26 -14.04 -1.54 -0.70
N LEU A 27 -13.73 -0.76 0.34
CA LEU A 27 -12.41 -0.77 0.99
C LEU A 27 -12.10 -2.12 1.65
N GLY A 28 -13.10 -2.75 2.28
CA GLY A 28 -12.96 -4.10 2.84
C GLY A 28 -12.62 -5.14 1.75
N PHE A 29 -13.34 -5.13 0.63
CA PHE A 29 -13.00 -5.98 -0.51
C PHE A 29 -11.63 -5.67 -1.10
N TRP A 30 -11.25 -4.40 -1.21
CA TRP A 30 -9.91 -4.04 -1.69
C TRP A 30 -8.81 -4.63 -0.80
N GLN A 31 -8.96 -4.57 0.53
CA GLN A 31 -8.03 -5.21 1.47
C GLN A 31 -8.05 -6.74 1.37
N LEU A 32 -9.21 -7.36 1.16
CA LEU A 32 -9.31 -8.81 0.95
C LEU A 32 -8.56 -9.25 -0.31
N HIS A 33 -8.79 -8.59 -1.45
CA HIS A 33 -8.07 -8.91 -2.68
C HIS A 33 -6.55 -8.73 -2.50
N ARG A 34 -6.12 -7.67 -1.79
CA ARG A 34 -4.71 -7.44 -1.45
C ARG A 34 -4.13 -8.60 -0.64
N HIS A 35 -4.89 -9.14 0.32
CA HIS A 35 -4.53 -10.33 1.09
C HIS A 35 -4.42 -11.56 0.20
N GLU A 36 -5.44 -11.87 -0.60
CA GLU A 36 -5.48 -13.03 -1.50
C GLU A 36 -4.32 -13.02 -2.50
N HIS A 37 -4.03 -11.87 -3.12
CA HIS A 37 -2.89 -11.72 -4.02
C HIS A 37 -1.55 -12.05 -3.33
N ARG A 38 -1.40 -11.65 -2.06
CA ARG A 38 -0.19 -11.91 -1.29
C ARG A 38 -0.09 -13.38 -0.90
N VAL A 39 -1.18 -14.00 -0.45
CA VAL A 39 -1.24 -15.44 -0.16
C VAL A 39 -0.91 -16.25 -1.41
N ALA A 40 -1.58 -15.99 -2.54
CA ALA A 40 -1.33 -16.71 -3.78
C ALA A 40 0.13 -16.59 -4.26
N ARG A 41 0.76 -15.42 -4.09
CA ARG A 41 2.18 -15.22 -4.40
C ARG A 41 3.08 -16.03 -3.48
N ASN A 42 2.81 -16.00 -2.18
CA ASN A 42 3.60 -16.71 -1.18
C ASN A 42 3.49 -18.23 -1.38
N ASP A 43 2.30 -18.74 -1.64
CA ASP A 43 2.07 -20.16 -1.94
C ASP A 43 2.77 -20.59 -3.23
N GLN A 44 2.79 -19.72 -4.25
CA GLN A 44 3.55 -19.96 -5.46
C GLN A 44 5.05 -20.06 -5.17
N ILE A 45 5.61 -19.12 -4.41
CA ILE A 45 7.02 -19.15 -4.00
C ILE A 45 7.33 -20.42 -3.23
N ALA A 46 6.51 -20.75 -2.22
CA ALA A 46 6.70 -21.94 -1.39
C ALA A 46 6.69 -23.23 -2.22
N ARG A 47 5.72 -23.39 -3.12
CA ARG A 47 5.65 -24.54 -4.03
C ARG A 47 6.86 -24.60 -4.96
N SER A 48 7.29 -23.47 -5.52
CA SER A 48 8.44 -23.43 -6.42
C SER A 48 9.76 -23.79 -5.73
N LEU A 49 9.94 -23.37 -4.47
CA LEU A 49 11.11 -23.67 -3.66
C LEU A 49 11.12 -25.11 -3.13
N ALA A 50 9.95 -25.71 -2.91
CA ALA A 50 9.81 -27.10 -2.45
C ALA A 50 9.89 -28.13 -3.58
N ALA A 51 9.74 -27.72 -4.84
CA ALA A 51 9.81 -28.61 -5.99
C ALA A 51 11.25 -29.10 -6.26
N ASP A 52 11.38 -30.34 -6.74
CA ASP A 52 12.68 -30.90 -7.08
C ASP A 52 13.39 -30.08 -8.18
N PRO A 53 14.72 -29.92 -8.10
CA PRO A 53 15.48 -29.22 -9.13
C PRO A 53 15.39 -29.90 -10.50
N VAL A 54 15.13 -29.11 -11.54
CA VAL A 54 15.10 -29.59 -12.93
C VAL A 54 16.14 -28.87 -13.80
N PRO A 55 16.63 -29.47 -14.90
CA PRO A 55 17.46 -28.76 -15.87
C PRO A 55 16.78 -27.46 -16.36
N VAL A 56 17.53 -26.37 -16.42
CA VAL A 56 16.99 -25.04 -16.82
C VAL A 56 16.34 -25.07 -18.22
N THR A 57 16.79 -25.96 -19.09
CA THR A 57 16.27 -26.15 -20.45
C THR A 57 14.87 -26.77 -20.51
N GLU A 58 14.38 -27.35 -19.42
CA GLU A 58 13.01 -27.87 -19.35
C GLU A 58 11.98 -26.74 -19.15
N LEU A 59 12.35 -25.68 -18.43
CA LEU A 59 11.45 -24.58 -18.11
C LEU A 59 11.56 -23.42 -19.10
N THR A 60 12.75 -23.19 -19.67
CA THR A 60 12.97 -22.05 -20.58
C THR A 60 13.79 -22.43 -21.81
N GLY A 61 13.70 -21.59 -22.84
CA GLY A 61 14.32 -21.75 -24.14
C GLY A 61 14.74 -20.41 -24.74
N PRO A 62 15.51 -20.39 -25.83
CA PRO A 62 15.84 -19.14 -26.51
C PRO A 62 14.60 -18.39 -26.97
N GLY A 63 14.55 -17.09 -26.70
CA GLY A 63 13.40 -16.23 -27.05
C GLY A 63 12.12 -16.52 -26.27
N ARG A 64 12.14 -17.41 -25.27
CA ARG A 64 10.97 -17.75 -24.46
C ARG A 64 10.89 -16.87 -23.22
N THR A 65 9.75 -16.27 -22.94
CA THR A 65 9.50 -15.64 -21.64
C THR A 65 9.25 -16.72 -20.58
N VAL A 66 9.92 -16.62 -19.43
CA VAL A 66 9.68 -17.51 -18.28
C VAL A 66 8.23 -17.37 -17.82
N ALA A 67 7.51 -18.49 -17.75
CA ALA A 67 6.13 -18.50 -17.29
C ALA A 67 6.05 -18.05 -15.83
N ARG A 68 4.98 -17.35 -15.46
CA ARG A 68 4.79 -16.84 -14.10
C ARG A 68 4.97 -17.93 -13.05
N ASP A 69 4.41 -19.11 -13.28
CA ASP A 69 4.45 -20.24 -12.34
C ASP A 69 5.82 -20.90 -12.23
N ASP A 70 6.70 -20.73 -13.23
CA ASP A 70 8.07 -21.25 -13.21
C ASP A 70 9.05 -20.31 -12.52
N VAL A 71 8.64 -19.08 -12.22
CA VAL A 71 9.47 -18.16 -11.41
C VAL A 71 9.71 -18.78 -10.03
N TRP A 72 10.96 -18.68 -9.58
CA TRP A 72 11.51 -19.27 -8.36
C TRP A 72 11.73 -20.77 -8.37
N ARG A 73 11.36 -21.50 -9.44
CA ARG A 73 11.65 -22.93 -9.54
C ARG A 73 13.16 -23.15 -9.42
N THR A 74 13.55 -24.13 -8.61
CA THR A 74 14.94 -24.52 -8.53
C THR A 74 15.34 -25.21 -9.83
N VAL A 75 16.41 -24.72 -10.46
CA VAL A 75 16.94 -25.25 -11.71
C VAL A 75 18.43 -25.54 -11.60
N THR A 76 18.88 -26.50 -12.40
CA THR A 76 20.30 -26.81 -12.58
C THR A 76 20.75 -26.44 -13.99
N ALA A 77 21.99 -25.98 -14.10
CA ALA A 77 22.63 -25.70 -15.39
C ALA A 77 24.10 -26.08 -15.33
N SER A 78 24.60 -26.73 -16.38
CA SER A 78 26.01 -27.13 -16.49
C SER A 78 26.67 -26.47 -17.69
N GLY A 79 27.88 -25.95 -17.49
CA GLY A 79 28.59 -25.20 -18.52
C GLY A 79 29.89 -24.59 -18.02
N THR A 80 30.46 -23.69 -18.81
CA THR A 80 31.66 -22.90 -18.45
C THR A 80 31.27 -21.44 -18.44
N TYR A 81 31.64 -20.70 -17.38
CA TYR A 81 31.39 -19.26 -17.34
C TYR A 81 32.15 -18.54 -18.45
N ASP A 82 31.57 -17.46 -18.98
CA ASP A 82 32.20 -16.53 -19.92
C ASP A 82 32.49 -15.19 -19.23
N PRO A 83 33.68 -15.00 -18.63
CA PRO A 83 34.01 -13.76 -17.92
C PRO A 83 34.06 -12.53 -18.83
N LYS A 84 34.25 -12.70 -20.15
CA LYS A 84 34.26 -11.56 -21.08
C LYS A 84 32.86 -10.96 -21.23
N GLY A 85 31.83 -11.79 -21.11
CA GLY A 85 30.44 -11.38 -21.10
C GLY A 85 29.90 -10.98 -19.73
N GLU A 86 30.75 -10.89 -18.70
CA GLU A 86 30.31 -10.52 -17.35
C GLU A 86 30.02 -9.03 -17.23
N VAL A 87 28.86 -8.71 -16.65
CA VAL A 87 28.42 -7.35 -16.35
C VAL A 87 27.90 -7.25 -14.94
N VAL A 88 27.81 -6.01 -14.44
CA VAL A 88 27.21 -5.73 -13.15
C VAL A 88 25.91 -4.96 -13.30
N VAL A 89 24.91 -5.36 -12.52
CA VAL A 89 23.58 -4.76 -12.52
C VAL A 89 23.51 -3.74 -11.39
N ARG A 90 23.26 -2.47 -11.72
CA ARG A 90 23.30 -1.37 -10.74
C ARG A 90 22.03 -1.30 -9.88
N MET A 91 22.10 -0.43 -8.86
CA MET A 91 21.00 -0.08 -7.96
C MET A 91 20.40 -1.30 -7.26
N ARG A 92 21.26 -2.21 -6.79
CA ARG A 92 20.85 -3.40 -6.05
C ARG A 92 21.18 -3.23 -4.59
N THR A 93 20.26 -3.62 -3.73
CA THR A 93 20.46 -3.58 -2.29
C THR A 93 20.65 -4.99 -1.76
N ASP A 94 21.51 -5.15 -0.76
CA ASP A 94 21.53 -6.37 0.05
C ASP A 94 20.35 -6.38 1.04
N ASP A 95 20.26 -7.45 1.84
CA ASP A 95 19.22 -7.61 2.85
C ASP A 95 19.29 -6.55 3.97
N ASP A 96 20.46 -5.92 4.15
CA ASP A 96 20.73 -4.90 5.16
C ASP A 96 20.49 -3.47 4.62
N GLY A 97 20.09 -3.34 3.36
CA GLY A 97 19.80 -2.07 2.69
C GLY A 97 21.03 -1.35 2.10
N ASN A 98 22.20 -1.99 2.11
CA ASN A 98 23.42 -1.44 1.53
C ASN A 98 23.35 -1.46 0.00
N GLN A 99 23.77 -0.38 -0.65
CA GLN A 99 23.82 -0.31 -2.10
C GLN A 99 25.00 -1.12 -2.67
N GLY A 100 24.75 -1.74 -3.82
CA GLY A 100 25.69 -2.57 -4.52
C GLY A 100 25.21 -2.98 -5.90
N TYR A 101 25.80 -4.07 -6.37
CA TYR A 101 25.60 -4.60 -7.71
C TYR A 101 25.29 -6.08 -7.66
N PHE A 102 24.46 -6.56 -8.58
CA PHE A 102 24.43 -7.98 -8.90
C PHE A 102 25.46 -8.31 -9.96
N VAL A 103 26.15 -9.43 -9.80
CA VAL A 103 27.16 -9.92 -10.74
C VAL A 103 26.48 -10.90 -11.70
N LEU A 104 26.39 -10.51 -12.97
CA LEU A 104 25.70 -11.28 -14.01
C LEU A 104 26.72 -11.84 -15.01
N THR A 105 26.89 -13.16 -14.99
CA THR A 105 27.87 -13.86 -15.84
C THR A 105 27.16 -14.90 -16.69
N PRO A 106 27.36 -14.90 -18.03
CA PRO A 106 26.84 -15.96 -18.88
C PRO A 106 27.51 -17.30 -18.57
N LEU A 107 26.71 -18.35 -18.43
CA LEU A 107 27.17 -19.74 -18.34
C LEU A 107 26.92 -20.42 -19.70
N VAL A 108 28.00 -20.76 -20.40
CA VAL A 108 27.96 -21.40 -21.73
C VAL A 108 27.80 -22.89 -21.56
N MET A 109 26.67 -23.41 -22.02
CA MET A 109 26.32 -24.83 -21.97
C MET A 109 27.07 -25.62 -23.06
N THR A 110 27.04 -26.95 -22.94
CA THR A 110 27.76 -27.85 -23.86
C THR A 110 27.25 -27.82 -25.30
N ASP A 111 26.02 -27.34 -25.52
CA ASP A 111 25.40 -27.19 -26.85
C ASP A 111 25.64 -25.80 -27.47
N GLY A 112 26.47 -24.97 -26.85
CA GLY A 112 26.81 -23.62 -27.32
C GLY A 112 25.80 -22.53 -26.94
N ARG A 113 24.61 -22.89 -26.45
CA ARG A 113 23.68 -21.93 -25.84
C ARG A 113 24.23 -21.45 -24.50
N ALA A 114 23.73 -20.34 -24.01
CA ALA A 114 24.08 -19.86 -22.68
C ALA A 114 22.84 -19.52 -21.84
N VAL A 115 23.01 -19.49 -20.53
CA VAL A 115 22.03 -18.94 -19.59
C VAL A 115 22.70 -17.85 -18.77
N LEU A 116 21.98 -16.77 -18.48
CA LEU A 116 22.48 -15.74 -17.59
C LEU A 116 22.43 -16.25 -16.15
N VAL A 117 23.53 -16.12 -15.41
CA VAL A 117 23.60 -16.48 -13.99
C VAL A 117 23.90 -15.24 -13.18
N ASN A 118 22.98 -14.86 -12.30
CA ASN A 118 23.25 -13.90 -11.24
C ASN A 118 24.02 -14.64 -10.13
N ARG A 119 25.32 -14.39 -10.04
CA ARG A 119 26.25 -15.05 -9.11
C ARG A 119 26.16 -14.51 -7.68
N GLY A 120 25.45 -13.40 -7.46
CA GLY A 120 25.30 -12.80 -6.16
C GLY A 120 25.54 -11.29 -6.16
N TRP A 121 25.60 -10.73 -4.96
CA TRP A 121 25.74 -9.31 -4.71
C TRP A 121 27.16 -8.93 -4.30
N VAL A 122 27.63 -7.77 -4.77
CA VAL A 122 28.87 -7.12 -4.33
C VAL A 122 28.59 -5.67 -3.92
N PRO A 123 29.25 -5.13 -2.89
CA PRO A 123 28.99 -3.78 -2.41
C PRO A 123 29.46 -2.72 -3.41
N ALA A 124 28.77 -1.58 -3.44
CA ALA A 124 29.17 -0.41 -4.23
C ALA A 124 30.23 0.39 -3.47
N ASN A 125 31.42 -0.19 -3.31
CA ASN A 125 32.53 0.47 -2.64
C ASN A 125 33.32 1.31 -3.66
N GLY A 126 33.46 2.62 -3.41
CA GLY A 126 34.31 3.51 -4.21
C GLY A 126 33.60 4.22 -5.36
N ASP A 127 34.30 4.36 -6.48
CA ASP A 127 33.88 5.18 -7.64
C ASP A 127 32.83 4.45 -8.49
N LEU A 128 31.59 4.96 -8.47
CA LEU A 128 30.44 4.39 -9.18
C LEU A 128 30.56 4.45 -10.72
N THR A 129 31.56 5.15 -11.25
CA THR A 129 31.87 5.21 -12.69
C THR A 129 32.79 4.08 -13.15
N LYS A 130 33.44 3.37 -12.22
CA LYS A 130 34.34 2.24 -12.51
C LYS A 130 33.62 0.91 -12.32
N PHE A 131 34.12 -0.11 -13.00
CA PHE A 131 33.68 -1.49 -12.76
C PHE A 131 34.11 -1.91 -11.34
N PRO A 132 33.21 -2.45 -10.51
CA PRO A 132 33.52 -2.81 -9.13
C PRO A 132 34.47 -4.01 -9.07
N ASP A 133 35.10 -4.21 -7.91
CA ASP A 133 35.87 -5.42 -7.66
C ASP A 133 34.93 -6.62 -7.50
N VAL A 134 35.05 -7.60 -8.40
CA VAL A 134 34.16 -8.76 -8.51
C VAL A 134 35.01 -10.02 -8.40
N PRO A 135 34.69 -10.95 -7.47
CA PRO A 135 35.37 -12.24 -7.41
C PRO A 135 35.26 -13.01 -8.72
N ALA A 136 36.40 -13.48 -9.23
CA ALA A 136 36.48 -14.19 -10.50
C ALA A 136 35.54 -15.40 -10.54
N ALA A 137 34.94 -15.65 -11.71
CA ALA A 137 34.14 -16.86 -11.92
C ALA A 137 35.02 -18.11 -11.83
N PRO A 138 34.53 -19.22 -11.25
CA PRO A 138 35.26 -20.49 -11.29
C PRO A 138 35.64 -20.88 -12.71
N ALA A 139 36.88 -21.31 -12.90
CA ALA A 139 37.38 -21.77 -14.18
C ALA A 139 36.89 -23.19 -14.50
N GLY A 140 36.75 -23.50 -15.79
CA GLY A 140 36.36 -24.83 -16.27
C GLY A 140 34.85 -25.10 -16.19
N LYS A 141 34.50 -26.38 -16.36
CA LYS A 141 33.10 -26.82 -16.38
C LYS A 141 32.55 -26.90 -14.95
N VAL A 142 31.42 -26.25 -14.72
CA VAL A 142 30.70 -26.24 -13.44
C VAL A 142 29.25 -26.68 -13.65
N THR A 143 28.63 -27.14 -12.57
CA THR A 143 27.18 -27.28 -12.46
C THR A 143 26.70 -26.35 -11.38
N VAL A 144 25.76 -25.48 -11.72
CA VAL A 144 25.16 -24.52 -10.81
C VAL A 144 23.72 -24.93 -10.51
N THR A 145 23.28 -24.66 -9.29
CA THR A 145 21.89 -24.72 -8.89
C THR A 145 21.46 -23.31 -8.51
N GLY A 146 20.25 -22.93 -8.90
CA GLY A 146 19.71 -21.62 -8.59
C GLY A 146 18.22 -21.54 -8.80
N ARG A 147 17.66 -20.37 -8.54
CA ARG A 147 16.24 -20.08 -8.72
C ARG A 147 16.03 -19.42 -10.08
N LEU A 148 15.11 -19.94 -10.88
CA LEU A 148 14.77 -19.34 -12.16
C LEU A 148 14.04 -18.01 -11.97
N ARG A 149 14.42 -17.01 -12.75
CA ARG A 149 13.85 -15.66 -12.75
C ARG A 149 13.48 -15.27 -14.17
N ALA A 150 12.37 -14.54 -14.30
CA ALA A 150 12.02 -13.89 -15.54
C ALA A 150 12.91 -12.67 -15.78
N ASP A 151 13.05 -12.27 -17.05
CA ASP A 151 13.72 -11.03 -17.41
C ASP A 151 13.07 -9.82 -16.75
N GLU A 152 13.89 -8.82 -16.44
CA GLU A 152 13.44 -7.54 -15.93
C GLU A 152 13.08 -6.62 -17.11
N THR A 153 12.05 -5.81 -16.89
CA THR A 153 11.58 -4.84 -17.88
C THR A 153 11.49 -3.45 -17.24
N THR A 154 11.24 -2.41 -18.03
CA THR A 154 10.99 -1.06 -17.50
C THR A 154 9.76 -1.01 -16.59
N ALA A 155 8.82 -1.95 -16.75
CA ALA A 155 7.69 -2.13 -15.83
C ALA A 155 8.13 -2.56 -14.41
N SER A 156 9.37 -3.02 -14.24
CA SER A 156 9.99 -3.26 -12.93
C SER A 156 10.37 -1.97 -12.18
N GLY A 157 10.02 -0.79 -12.69
CA GLY A 157 10.24 0.51 -12.05
C GLY A 157 11.55 1.20 -12.42
N ILE A 158 12.35 0.60 -13.32
CA ILE A 158 13.62 1.14 -13.81
C ILE A 158 13.34 2.02 -15.03
N LYS A 159 13.57 3.33 -14.88
CA LYS A 159 13.20 4.34 -15.89
C LYS A 159 14.38 4.83 -16.75
N ASN A 160 15.61 4.76 -16.25
CA ASN A 160 16.79 5.21 -16.99
C ASN A 160 17.78 4.05 -17.16
N THR A 161 18.01 3.66 -18.41
CA THR A 161 18.85 2.51 -18.78
C THR A 161 20.06 2.90 -19.63
N SER A 162 20.21 4.19 -19.96
CA SER A 162 21.21 4.70 -20.90
C SER A 162 22.38 5.43 -20.22
N GLY A 163 23.50 5.58 -20.94
CA GLY A 163 24.65 6.38 -20.49
C GLY A 163 25.46 5.74 -19.36
N LEU A 164 25.41 4.41 -19.24
CA LEU A 164 26.10 3.67 -18.20
C LEU A 164 27.58 3.45 -18.57
N PRO A 165 28.48 3.34 -17.58
CA PRO A 165 29.85 2.92 -17.82
C PRO A 165 29.91 1.53 -18.50
N PRO A 166 31.03 1.22 -19.18
CA PRO A 166 31.22 -0.09 -19.80
C PRO A 166 30.98 -1.24 -18.82
N ARG A 167 30.31 -2.30 -19.30
CA ARG A 167 29.97 -3.51 -18.53
C ARG A 167 29.05 -3.28 -17.32
N GLN A 168 28.31 -2.17 -17.28
CA GLN A 168 27.26 -1.94 -16.31
C GLN A 168 25.89 -1.87 -16.98
N VAL A 169 24.89 -2.52 -16.38
CA VAL A 169 23.51 -2.54 -16.87
C VAL A 169 22.55 -2.17 -15.75
N MET A 170 21.35 -1.71 -16.10
CA MET A 170 20.30 -1.42 -15.10
C MET A 170 19.30 -2.58 -14.97
N LEU A 171 19.02 -3.25 -16.09
CA LEU A 171 18.06 -4.35 -16.20
C LEU A 171 18.78 -5.66 -16.53
N ILE A 172 18.26 -6.76 -16.00
CA ILE A 172 18.64 -8.11 -16.43
C ILE A 172 17.69 -8.54 -17.56
N SER A 173 18.16 -8.49 -18.80
CA SER A 173 17.40 -8.93 -19.98
C SER A 173 18.20 -9.91 -20.81
N SER A 174 17.76 -11.16 -20.86
CA SER A 174 18.36 -12.21 -21.70
C SER A 174 18.34 -11.83 -23.18
N GLU A 175 17.28 -11.18 -23.66
CA GLU A 175 17.15 -10.72 -25.05
C GLU A 175 18.19 -9.64 -25.39
N GLN A 176 18.30 -8.60 -24.56
CA GLN A 176 19.28 -7.53 -24.78
C GLN A 176 20.71 -8.10 -24.75
N ARG A 177 20.99 -8.95 -23.76
CA ARG A 177 22.31 -9.58 -23.62
C ARG A 177 22.64 -10.53 -24.76
N ALA A 178 21.65 -11.16 -25.39
CA ALA A 178 21.87 -12.06 -26.51
C ALA A 178 22.41 -11.30 -27.73
N GLY A 179 21.86 -10.12 -27.98
CA GLY A 179 22.34 -9.19 -29.02
C GLY A 179 23.76 -8.69 -28.77
N GLU A 180 24.05 -8.26 -27.54
CA GLU A 180 25.37 -7.73 -27.14
C GLU A 180 26.48 -8.79 -27.14
N LEU A 181 26.15 -10.03 -26.78
CA LEU A 181 27.10 -11.15 -26.74
C LEU A 181 27.20 -11.90 -28.06
N HIS A 182 26.33 -11.58 -29.04
CA HIS A 182 26.17 -12.34 -30.28
C HIS A 182 26.02 -13.85 -30.04
N ARG A 183 25.24 -14.22 -29.01
CA ARG A 183 25.05 -15.61 -28.57
C ARG A 183 23.59 -15.90 -28.25
N THR A 184 23.15 -17.12 -28.56
CA THR A 184 21.84 -17.63 -28.16
C THR A 184 21.77 -17.82 -26.64
N LEU A 185 20.95 -17.01 -25.97
CA LEU A 185 20.65 -17.14 -24.54
C LEU A 185 19.28 -17.80 -24.33
N LEU A 186 19.17 -18.62 -23.28
CA LEU A 186 17.89 -19.02 -22.74
C LEU A 186 17.19 -17.82 -22.12
N GLY A 187 15.86 -17.79 -22.18
CA GLY A 187 15.07 -16.71 -21.62
C GLY A 187 15.11 -16.66 -20.09
N GLY A 188 15.22 -15.44 -19.54
CA GLY A 188 15.36 -15.22 -18.10
C GLY A 188 16.78 -15.42 -17.60
N TYR A 189 16.91 -15.59 -16.28
CA TYR A 189 18.20 -15.79 -15.63
C TYR A 189 18.08 -16.70 -14.40
N VAL A 190 19.22 -17.26 -13.98
CA VAL A 190 19.33 -18.11 -12.79
C VAL A 190 19.95 -17.32 -11.66
N GLU A 191 19.24 -17.21 -10.54
CA GLU A 191 19.77 -16.66 -9.29
C GLU A 191 20.50 -17.75 -8.51
N LEU A 192 21.82 -17.66 -8.45
CA LEU A 192 22.68 -18.71 -7.92
C LEU A 192 22.38 -18.99 -6.43
N THR A 193 22.20 -20.27 -6.10
CA THR A 193 22.13 -20.76 -4.70
C THR A 193 23.29 -21.70 -4.37
N SER A 194 23.84 -22.42 -5.35
CA SER A 194 24.98 -23.31 -5.18
C SER A 194 25.81 -23.40 -6.48
N PRO A 195 27.15 -23.43 -6.40
CA PRO A 195 27.97 -23.46 -5.19
C PRO A 195 28.05 -22.08 -4.49
N ALA A 196 28.11 -22.06 -3.16
CA ALA A 196 28.37 -20.86 -2.36
C ALA A 196 29.75 -20.98 -1.67
N GLY A 197 30.46 -19.86 -1.46
CA GLY A 197 31.77 -19.88 -0.80
C GLY A 197 32.41 -18.51 -0.61
N LYS A 198 33.55 -18.47 0.10
CA LYS A 198 34.22 -17.21 0.53
C LYS A 198 34.75 -16.33 -0.61
N ASN A 199 35.06 -16.90 -1.77
CA ASN A 199 35.56 -16.17 -2.94
C ASN A 199 34.47 -16.02 -4.03
N GLN A 200 33.23 -15.82 -3.60
CA GLN A 200 32.10 -15.58 -4.49
C GLN A 200 31.32 -14.34 -4.01
N PRO A 201 30.58 -13.66 -4.91
CA PRO A 201 29.62 -12.65 -4.50
C PRO A 201 28.67 -13.18 -3.40
N ARG A 202 28.17 -12.29 -2.54
CA ARG A 202 27.25 -12.66 -1.45
C ARG A 202 25.99 -13.30 -2.06
N PRO A 203 25.59 -14.51 -1.64
CA PRO A 203 24.40 -15.15 -2.17
C PRO A 203 23.16 -14.33 -1.80
N LEU A 204 22.16 -14.33 -2.67
CA LEU A 204 20.89 -13.66 -2.41
C LEU A 204 20.04 -14.54 -1.49
N SER A 205 19.35 -13.90 -0.54
CA SER A 205 18.40 -14.59 0.33
C SER A 205 17.21 -15.14 -0.44
N ALA A 206 16.55 -16.16 0.11
CA ALA A 206 15.29 -16.67 -0.43
C ALA A 206 14.23 -15.55 -0.45
N PRO A 207 13.34 -15.49 -1.46
CA PRO A 207 12.22 -14.55 -1.42
C PRO A 207 11.37 -14.82 -0.19
N ASP A 208 11.03 -13.74 0.54
CA ASP A 208 10.08 -13.85 1.66
C ASP A 208 8.70 -14.26 1.14
N HIS A 209 8.20 -15.34 1.73
CA HIS A 209 6.89 -15.92 1.48
C HIS A 209 6.15 -16.25 2.80
N SER A 210 6.65 -15.75 3.92
CA SER A 210 6.03 -15.93 5.24
C SER A 210 5.14 -14.75 5.63
N GLY A 211 5.51 -13.54 5.22
CA GLY A 211 4.79 -12.31 5.56
C GLY A 211 3.50 -12.09 4.77
N ILE A 212 2.35 -12.32 5.40
CA ILE A 212 1.01 -12.03 4.84
C ILE A 212 0.51 -10.61 5.20
N GLY A 213 1.00 -10.04 6.31
CA GLY A 213 0.59 -8.72 6.78
C GLY A 213 -0.87 -8.67 7.27
N PRO A 214 -1.33 -7.52 7.81
CA PRO A 214 -2.61 -7.38 8.49
C PRO A 214 -3.82 -7.16 7.54
N HIS A 215 -3.67 -7.39 6.24
CA HIS A 215 -4.69 -7.05 5.24
C HIS A 215 -6.07 -7.68 5.53
N MET A 216 -6.10 -8.93 5.99
CA MET A 216 -7.34 -9.60 6.39
C MET A 216 -8.00 -8.91 7.60
N ALA A 217 -7.24 -8.58 8.63
CA ALA A 217 -7.76 -7.88 9.81
C ALA A 217 -8.36 -6.51 9.43
N TYR A 218 -7.71 -5.79 8.52
CA TYR A 218 -8.25 -4.52 8.00
C TYR A 218 -9.51 -4.71 7.16
N ALA A 219 -9.63 -5.78 6.37
CA ALA A 219 -10.87 -6.07 5.65
C ALA A 219 -12.05 -6.24 6.62
N VAL A 220 -11.86 -7.05 7.66
CA VAL A 220 -12.86 -7.24 8.73
C VAL A 220 -13.19 -5.93 9.44
N GLN A 221 -12.17 -5.12 9.76
CA GLN A 221 -12.35 -3.82 10.39
C GLN A 221 -13.23 -2.88 9.53
N TRP A 222 -13.02 -2.83 8.22
CA TRP A 222 -13.83 -2.02 7.31
C TRP A 222 -15.29 -2.47 7.28
N TRP A 223 -15.54 -3.78 7.29
CA TRP A 223 -16.90 -4.30 7.35
C TRP A 223 -17.57 -4.03 8.70
N LEU A 224 -16.83 -4.12 9.82
CA LEU A 224 -17.33 -3.72 11.14
C LEU A 224 -17.71 -2.23 11.18
N PHE A 225 -16.88 -1.35 10.62
CA PHE A 225 -17.24 0.07 10.50
C PHE A 225 -18.50 0.29 9.67
N SER A 226 -18.64 -0.43 8.55
CA SER A 226 -19.86 -0.35 7.74
C SER A 226 -21.12 -0.76 8.51
N ALA A 227 -21.00 -1.72 9.44
CA ALA A 227 -22.08 -2.16 10.31
C ALA A 227 -22.36 -1.17 11.46
N PHE A 228 -21.36 -0.44 11.95
CA PHE A 228 -21.55 0.57 12.99
C PHE A 228 -22.21 1.86 12.51
N VAL A 229 -22.07 2.21 11.23
CA VAL A 229 -22.74 3.40 10.65
C VAL A 229 -24.27 3.40 10.86
N PRO A 230 -25.04 2.35 10.48
CA PRO A 230 -26.48 2.33 10.71
C PRO A 230 -26.85 2.29 12.20
N VAL A 231 -26.04 1.64 13.04
CA VAL A 231 -26.24 1.62 14.51
C VAL A 231 -26.08 3.03 15.09
N GLY A 232 -25.01 3.74 14.73
CA GLY A 232 -24.76 5.11 15.15
C GLY A 232 -25.86 6.06 14.65
N TRP A 233 -26.26 5.93 13.39
CA TRP A 233 -27.37 6.71 12.82
C TRP A 233 -28.67 6.46 13.59
N PHE A 234 -29.02 5.21 13.90
CA PHE A 234 -30.21 4.88 14.69
C PHE A 234 -30.18 5.46 16.11
N ILE A 235 -29.03 5.39 16.79
CA ILE A 235 -28.84 5.99 18.12
C ILE A 235 -29.03 7.51 18.07
N LEU A 236 -28.45 8.18 17.07
CA LEU A 236 -28.61 9.61 16.88
C LEU A 236 -30.08 9.98 16.65
N VAL A 237 -30.80 9.26 15.78
CA VAL A 237 -32.23 9.48 15.53
C VAL A 237 -33.06 9.31 16.81
N ARG A 238 -32.76 8.27 17.60
CA ARG A 238 -33.46 8.01 18.87
C ARG A 238 -33.21 9.11 19.90
N ARG A 239 -31.96 9.59 20.00
CA ARG A 239 -31.57 10.67 20.91
C ARG A 239 -32.26 11.98 20.54
N GLU A 240 -32.17 12.41 19.28
CA GLU A 240 -32.83 13.64 18.82
C GLU A 240 -34.35 13.62 19.05
N ARG A 241 -34.99 12.46 18.85
CA ARG A 241 -36.42 12.30 19.12
C ARG A 241 -36.75 12.48 20.61
N ARG A 242 -35.87 12.00 21.50
CA ARG A 242 -36.03 12.13 22.95
C ARG A 242 -35.84 13.58 23.38
N ASP A 243 -34.75 14.21 22.95
CA ASP A 243 -34.42 15.59 23.29
C ASP A 243 -35.54 16.55 22.82
N ARG A 244 -36.12 16.31 21.64
CA ARG A 244 -37.29 17.07 21.14
C ARG A 244 -38.58 16.82 21.92
N ALA A 245 -38.78 15.61 22.45
CA ALA A 245 -39.96 15.29 23.25
C ALA A 245 -39.87 15.92 24.65
N GLU A 246 -38.69 15.90 25.26
CA GLU A 246 -38.40 16.57 26.53
C GLU A 246 -38.59 18.09 26.38
N ALA A 247 -38.02 18.71 25.35
CA ALA A 247 -38.22 20.14 25.08
C ALA A 247 -39.68 20.53 24.80
N ALA A 248 -40.45 19.66 24.15
CA ALA A 248 -41.88 19.90 23.92
C ALA A 248 -42.68 19.86 25.23
N ALA A 249 -42.37 18.90 26.13
CA ALA A 249 -43.01 18.80 27.43
C ALA A 249 -42.64 19.97 28.36
N GLU A 250 -41.38 20.43 28.34
CA GLU A 250 -40.96 21.63 29.08
C GLU A 250 -41.67 22.89 28.58
N ALA A 251 -41.83 23.04 27.26
CA ALA A 251 -42.56 24.17 26.67
C ALA A 251 -44.06 24.15 27.00
N GLU A 252 -44.69 22.96 27.01
CA GLU A 252 -46.08 22.78 27.41
C GLU A 252 -46.29 23.13 28.89
N ALA A 253 -45.43 22.63 29.78
CA ALA A 253 -45.46 22.96 31.21
C ALA A 253 -45.23 24.45 31.48
N ALA A 254 -44.34 25.10 30.74
CA ALA A 254 -44.11 26.54 30.84
C ALA A 254 -45.34 27.36 30.38
N ALA A 255 -46.00 26.94 29.31
CA ALA A 255 -47.21 27.58 28.80
C ALA A 255 -48.40 27.40 29.76
N GLU A 256 -48.56 26.23 30.39
CA GLU A 256 -49.57 25.99 31.41
C GLU A 256 -49.35 26.86 32.65
N ALA A 257 -48.11 26.96 33.14
CA ALA A 257 -47.76 27.82 34.27
C ALA A 257 -48.02 29.31 33.99
N GLU A 258 -47.75 29.77 32.76
CA GLU A 258 -48.04 31.15 32.33
C GLU A 258 -49.55 31.42 32.25
N ALA A 259 -50.33 30.45 31.75
CA ALA A 259 -51.78 30.54 31.67
C ALA A 259 -52.45 30.55 33.07
N GLU A 260 -51.93 29.77 34.01
CA GLU A 260 -52.42 29.75 35.40
C GLU A 260 -52.10 31.07 36.13
N ALA A 261 -50.89 31.61 35.95
CA ALA A 261 -50.51 32.91 36.49
C ALA A 261 -51.34 34.09 35.93
N THR A 262 -51.74 34.02 34.67
CA THR A 262 -52.64 35.04 34.06
C THR A 262 -54.09 34.89 34.51
N ALA A 263 -54.54 33.70 34.89
CA ALA A 263 -55.88 33.47 35.43
C ALA A 263 -56.01 33.98 36.88
N GLU A 264 -54.98 33.81 37.73
CA GLU A 264 -55.00 34.30 39.12
C GLU A 264 -54.81 35.83 39.24
N GLY A 265 -54.18 36.49 38.27
CA GLY A 265 -54.00 37.95 38.26
C GLY A 265 -55.24 38.77 37.88
N GLY A 266 -56.38 38.11 37.60
CA GLY A 266 -57.58 38.73 37.04
C GLY A 266 -58.62 39.27 38.03
N ASP A 267 -58.47 39.07 39.35
CA ASP A 267 -59.45 39.53 40.35
C ASP A 267 -58.81 40.52 41.35
N GLY A 268 -58.89 41.82 41.06
CA GLY A 268 -58.24 42.85 41.88
C GLY A 268 -58.40 44.31 41.46
N ARG A 269 -59.63 44.74 41.16
CA ARG A 269 -60.23 46.10 41.30
C ARG A 269 -59.36 47.38 41.11
N ALA A 270 -59.79 48.23 40.17
CA ALA A 270 -59.51 49.68 40.10
C ALA A 270 -60.85 50.47 40.04
N PRO A 271 -60.90 51.81 40.13
CA PRO A 271 -60.10 52.78 40.91
C PRO A 271 -61.01 53.80 41.67
N GLU A 272 -60.47 54.74 42.46
CA GLU A 272 -61.10 56.05 42.63
C GLU A 272 -60.08 57.20 42.72
N SER A 273 -60.47 58.30 42.07
CA SER A 273 -59.77 59.55 41.80
C SER A 273 -59.84 60.55 42.96
N GLY A 274 -58.84 61.42 43.12
CA GLY A 274 -59.02 62.68 43.85
C GLY A 274 -57.76 63.50 44.17
N SER A 275 -57.67 64.67 43.52
CA SER A 275 -56.99 65.92 43.94
C SER A 275 -55.44 66.06 43.97
N ALA A 276 -54.96 66.99 43.14
CA ALA A 276 -53.71 67.78 43.22
C ALA A 276 -53.91 69.00 44.19
N PRO A 277 -52.94 69.91 44.50
CA PRO A 277 -51.78 70.34 43.68
C PRO A 277 -50.45 70.74 44.42
N GLU A 278 -49.47 71.21 43.61
CA GLU A 278 -48.30 72.09 43.91
C GLU A 278 -47.19 71.55 44.85
N ASP A 279 -45.88 71.80 44.69
CA ASP A 279 -45.13 72.82 43.95
C ASP A 279 -43.63 72.43 43.76
N ALA A 280 -42.97 73.10 42.81
CA ALA A 280 -41.56 73.53 42.74
C ALA A 280 -40.34 72.56 42.75
N ALA A 281 -39.64 72.57 41.60
CA ALA A 281 -38.22 72.92 41.39
C ALA A 281 -37.07 71.89 41.53
N GLY A 282 -36.17 71.90 40.53
CA GLY A 282 -34.77 71.44 40.65
C GLY A 282 -34.29 70.47 39.56
N VAL A 283 -34.11 70.88 38.31
CA VAL A 283 -32.81 71.29 37.69
C VAL A 283 -31.89 70.12 37.25
N ALA A 284 -31.79 69.99 35.92
CA ALA A 284 -30.59 69.71 35.08
C ALA A 284 -29.87 68.34 35.25
N ARG A 285 -29.20 67.75 34.24
CA ARG A 285 -28.66 68.22 32.96
C ARG A 285 -28.23 67.00 32.11
N THR A 286 -28.44 67.07 30.78
CA THR A 286 -27.59 66.62 29.64
C THR A 286 -26.91 65.23 29.68
N ALA A 287 -27.17 64.30 28.75
CA ALA A 287 -26.95 64.32 27.28
C ALA A 287 -25.53 63.98 26.82
N SER A 288 -25.51 63.34 25.64
CA SER A 288 -24.40 62.93 24.76
C SER A 288 -23.89 61.50 25.00
N GLY A 289 -23.89 60.58 24.03
CA GLY A 289 -23.93 60.73 22.57
C GLY A 289 -22.70 60.02 21.97
N PRO A 290 -22.80 59.37 20.80
CA PRO A 290 -22.04 58.17 20.48
C PRO A 290 -20.90 58.40 19.47
N GLU A 291 -19.91 57.51 19.47
CA GLU A 291 -19.18 56.96 18.30
C GLU A 291 -18.49 55.64 18.72
#